data_AF-X0Y717-F1
#
_entry.id   AF-X0Y717-F1
#
_cell.length_a   1.000
_cell.length_b   1.000
_cell.length_c   1.000
_cell.angle_alpha   90.00
_cell.angle_beta   90.00
_cell.angle_gamma   90.00
#
_symmetry.space_group_name_H-M   'P 1'
#
loop_
_entity.id
_entity.type
_entity.pdbx_description
1 polymer ?
#
loop_
_entity_poly.entity_id
_entity_poly.type
_entity_poly.pdbx_seq_one_letter_code
_entity_poly.pdbx_strand_id
1 'polypeptide(L)'
;LSCKGMAQNEVRLQLHALAYNLGVFLQGADLPEEVADWSLTSLQTRLIKIGTRVVRHARAITFQLAEVAVSGDLFTRILSAIHRLRAPPVPV
;
A
#
# COMPACT_ATOMS: atom_id res chain seq x y z
N LEU A 1 2.09 17.48 -21.99
CA LEU A 1 1.70 16.10 -21.61
C LEU A 1 1.63 15.29 -22.90
N SER A 2 2.39 14.18 -22.99
CA SER A 2 2.49 13.35 -24.20
C SER A 2 1.11 12.96 -24.77
N CYS A 3 1.00 12.80 -26.09
CA CYS A 3 -0.19 12.37 -26.85
C CYS A 3 -0.70 10.93 -26.53
N LYS A 4 -0.40 10.43 -25.33
CA LYS A 4 -0.89 9.17 -24.77
C LYS A 4 -2.29 9.37 -24.17
N GLY A 5 -3.07 8.30 -24.06
CA GLY A 5 -4.45 8.37 -23.55
C GLY A 5 -4.53 8.96 -22.14
N MET A 6 -5.68 9.55 -21.79
CA MET A 6 -5.87 10.29 -20.53
C MET A 6 -5.50 9.47 -19.29
N ALA A 7 -5.87 8.19 -19.24
CA ALA A 7 -5.50 7.28 -18.14
C ALA A 7 -3.98 7.07 -18.02
N GLN A 8 -3.26 6.96 -19.15
CA GLN A 8 -1.80 6.83 -19.12
C GLN A 8 -1.13 8.12 -18.63
N ASN A 9 -1.73 9.26 -18.95
CA ASN A 9 -1.24 10.55 -18.50
C ASN A 9 -1.48 10.78 -17.00
N GLU A 10 -2.64 10.36 -16.50
CA GLU A 10 -2.99 10.37 -15.08
C GLU A 10 -2.02 9.51 -14.26
N VAL A 11 -1.82 8.25 -14.66
CA VAL A 11 -0.88 7.34 -14.00
C VAL A 11 0.54 7.93 -14.00
N ARG A 12 0.97 8.55 -15.10
CA ARG A 12 2.28 9.20 -15.15
C ARG A 12 2.39 10.37 -14.18
N LEU A 13 1.35 11.19 -14.06
CA LEU A 13 1.33 12.30 -13.11
C LEU A 13 1.36 11.79 -11.65
N GLN A 14 0.57 10.75 -11.34
CA GLN A 14 0.55 10.13 -10.02
C GLN A 14 1.91 9.52 -9.64
N LEU A 15 2.55 8.79 -10.58
CA LEU A 15 3.90 8.25 -10.35
C LEU A 15 4.92 9.37 -10.14
N HIS A 16 4.83 10.47 -10.88
CA HIS A 16 5.72 11.60 -10.72
C HIS A 16 5.54 12.29 -9.36
N ALA A 17 4.28 12.52 -8.95
CA ALA A 17 3.96 13.09 -7.64
C ALA A 17 4.43 12.16 -6.50
N LEU A 18 4.25 10.85 -6.64
CA LEU A 18 4.73 9.87 -5.67
C LEU A 18 6.25 9.89 -5.56
N ALA A 19 6.97 9.91 -6.68
CA ALA A 19 8.42 9.98 -6.70
C ALA A 19 8.94 11.27 -6.03
N TYR A 20 8.30 12.41 -6.31
CA TYR A 20 8.63 13.69 -5.68
C TYR A 20 8.41 13.63 -4.15
N ASN A 21 7.24 13.18 -3.72
CA ASN A 21 6.91 13.08 -2.30
C ASN A 21 7.84 12.12 -1.56
N LEU A 22 8.22 11.00 -2.17
CA LEU A 22 9.22 10.09 -1.62
C LEU A 22 10.58 10.76 -1.48
N GLY A 23 11.02 11.53 -2.48
CA GLY A 23 12.26 12.30 -2.40
C GLY A 23 12.26 13.28 -1.23
N VAL A 24 11.17 14.05 -1.07
CA VAL A 24 11.00 14.99 0.05
C VAL A 24 10.98 14.27 1.40
N PHE A 25 10.28 13.14 1.50
CA PHE A 25 10.25 12.34 2.73
C PHE A 25 11.65 11.83 3.09
N LEU A 26 12.39 11.29 2.12
CA LEU A 26 13.73 10.75 2.34
C LEU A 26 14.74 11.84 2.75
N GLN A 27 14.59 13.07 2.25
CA GLN A 27 15.39 14.21 2.70
C GLN A 27 15.17 14.56 4.18
N GLY A 28 13.94 14.41 4.68
CA GLY A 28 13.60 14.67 6.08
C GLY A 28 13.84 13.49 7.03
N ALA A 29 14.17 12.31 6.50
CA ALA A 29 14.23 11.07 7.28
C ALA A 29 15.55 10.82 8.03
N ASP A 30 16.50 11.76 7.97
CA ASP A 30 17.84 11.66 8.58
C ASP A 30 18.51 10.31 8.27
N LEU A 31 18.66 10.03 6.97
CA LEU A 31 19.15 8.74 6.49
C LEU A 31 20.60 8.51 6.93
N PRO A 32 20.96 7.30 7.40
CA PRO A 32 22.34 7.00 7.77
C PRO A 32 23.26 7.02 6.54
N GLU A 33 24.53 7.36 6.76
CA GLU A 33 25.55 7.52 5.71
C GLU A 33 25.70 6.27 4.83
N GLU A 34 25.47 5.09 5.40
CA GLU A 34 25.45 3.79 4.73
C GLU A 34 24.48 3.72 3.53
N VAL A 35 23.42 4.54 3.56
CA VAL A 35 22.40 4.61 2.50
C VAL A 35 22.93 5.32 1.25
N ALA A 36 23.93 6.21 1.40
CA ALA A 36 24.53 6.93 0.28
C ALA A 36 25.20 6.00 -0.73
N ASP A 37 25.77 4.89 -0.24
CA ASP A 37 26.45 3.88 -1.07
C ASP A 37 25.48 2.88 -1.71
N TRP A 38 24.19 2.94 -1.39
CA TRP A 38 23.23 1.99 -1.95
C TRP A 38 22.90 2.34 -3.40
N SER A 39 22.93 1.32 -4.25
CA SER A 39 22.36 1.45 -5.59
C SER A 39 20.85 1.72 -5.53
N LEU A 40 20.31 2.40 -6.54
CA LEU A 40 18.87 2.65 -6.68
C LEU A 40 18.04 1.36 -6.61
N THR A 41 18.54 0.25 -7.15
CA THR A 41 17.88 -1.06 -7.09
C THR A 41 17.84 -1.63 -5.66
N SER A 42 18.91 -1.43 -4.88
CA SER A 42 18.97 -1.83 -3.46
C SER A 42 17.96 -1.03 -2.65
N LEU A 43 17.94 0.29 -2.84
CA LEU A 43 16.96 1.21 -2.25
C LEU A 43 15.53 0.79 -2.58
N GLN A 44 15.22 0.58 -3.86
CA GLN A 44 13.90 0.17 -4.31
C GLN A 44 13.46 -1.15 -3.65
N THR A 45 14.34 -2.15 -3.65
CA THR A 45 14.02 -3.47 -3.06
C THR A 45 13.77 -3.37 -1.56
N ARG A 46 14.57 -2.57 -0.84
CA ARG A 46 14.39 -2.36 0.60
C ARG A 46 13.10 -1.59 0.90
N LEU A 47 12.80 -0.53 0.14
CA LEU A 47 11.55 0.22 0.27
C LEU A 47 10.33 -0.66 0.05
N ILE A 48 10.34 -1.54 -0.96
CA ILE A 48 9.25 -2.51 -1.19
C ILE A 48 9.10 -3.47 -0.01
N LYS A 49 10.21 -4.00 0.53
CA LYS A 49 10.17 -4.90 1.70
C LYS A 49 9.64 -4.22 2.95
N ILE A 50 10.04 -2.96 3.19
CA ILE A 50 9.53 -2.18 4.33
C ILE A 50 8.06 -1.86 4.11
N GLY A 51 7.69 -1.34 2.94
CA GLY A 51 6.32 -0.98 2.60
C GLY A 51 5.36 -2.16 2.72
N THR A 52 5.74 -3.35 2.24
CA THR A 52 4.91 -4.56 2.37
C THR A 52 4.69 -4.96 3.84
N ARG A 53 5.71 -4.84 4.70
CA ARG A 53 5.56 -5.07 6.15
C ARG A 53 4.65 -4.03 6.79
N VAL A 54 4.86 -2.75 6.49
CA VAL A 54 4.03 -1.64 7.00
C VAL A 54 2.57 -1.85 6.60
N VAL A 55 2.28 -2.13 5.33
CA VAL A 55 0.91 -2.38 4.85
C VAL A 55 0.29 -3.59 5.54
N ARG A 56 1.06 -4.68 5.71
CA ARG A 56 0.57 -5.89 6.41
C ARG A 56 0.19 -5.59 7.87
N HIS A 57 1.04 -4.85 8.57
CA HIS A 57 0.80 -4.51 9.99
C HIS A 57 -0.27 -3.45 10.14
N ALA A 58 -0.27 -2.40 9.33
CA ALA A 58 -1.33 -1.39 9.33
C ALA A 58 -2.69 -2.02 9.05
N ARG A 59 -2.78 -2.92 8.07
CA ARG A 59 -4.00 -3.69 7.81
C ARG A 59 -4.42 -4.49 9.05
N ALA A 60 -3.50 -5.22 9.68
CA ALA A 60 -3.79 -5.97 10.89
C ALA A 60 -4.29 -5.07 12.04
N ILE A 61 -3.66 -3.92 12.26
CA ILE A 61 -4.05 -2.94 13.28
C ILE A 61 -5.42 -2.35 12.96
N THR A 62 -5.69 -1.95 11.72
CA THR A 62 -7.01 -1.45 11.31
C THR A 62 -8.10 -2.51 11.55
N PHE A 63 -7.82 -3.78 11.26
CA PHE A 63 -8.76 -4.87 11.53
C PHE A 63 -8.98 -5.12 13.03
N GLN A 64 -7.90 -5.09 13.83
CA GLN A 64 -8.01 -5.19 15.29
C GLN A 64 -8.77 -4.02 15.90
N LEU A 65 -8.51 -2.79 15.46
CA LEU A 65 -9.24 -1.61 15.91
C LEU A 65 -10.71 -1.67 15.50
N ALA A 66 -11.01 -2.19 14.31
CA ALA A 66 -12.39 -2.43 13.90
C ALA A 66 -13.10 -3.48 14.78
N GLU A 67 -12.41 -4.54 15.18
CA GLU A 67 -12.91 -5.56 16.13
C GLU A 67 -13.05 -5.03 17.57
N VAL A 68 -12.22 -4.08 17.99
CA VAL A 68 -12.39 -3.43 19.30
C VAL A 68 -13.56 -2.43 19.27
N ALA A 69 -13.76 -1.72 18.16
CA ALA A 69 -14.85 -0.77 17.97
C ALA A 69 -16.21 -1.43 17.66
N VAL A 70 -16.20 -2.69 17.20
CA VAL A 70 -17.38 -3.47 16.82
C VAL A 70 -17.29 -4.82 17.51
N SER A 71 -18.25 -5.18 18.38
CA SER A 71 -18.20 -6.47 19.10
C SER A 71 -17.85 -7.64 18.18
N GLY A 72 -16.94 -8.53 18.62
CA GLY A 72 -16.42 -9.62 17.78
C GLY A 72 -17.48 -10.47 17.10
N ASP A 73 -18.66 -10.64 17.73
CA ASP A 73 -19.84 -11.29 17.14
C ASP A 73 -20.39 -10.51 15.93
N LEU A 74 -20.57 -9.19 16.07
CA LEU A 74 -21.05 -8.33 14.99
C LEU A 74 -20.05 -8.26 13.83
N PHE A 75 -18.76 -8.20 14.13
CA PHE A 75 -17.71 -8.25 13.11
C PHE A 75 -17.72 -9.59 12.34
N THR A 76 -17.87 -10.72 13.05
CA THR A 76 -17.98 -12.05 12.44
C THR A 76 -19.21 -12.20 11.55
N ARG A 77 -20.35 -11.60 11.96
CA ARG A 77 -21.58 -11.55 11.14
C ARG A 77 -21.38 -10.74 9.87
N ILE A 78 -20.69 -9.60 9.94
CA ILE A 78 -20.37 -8.77 8.76
C ILE A 78 -19.48 -9.55 7.79
N LEU A 79 -18.41 -10.21 8.27
CA LEU A 79 -17.54 -11.02 7.42
C LEU A 79 -18.30 -12.18 6.76
N SER A 80 -19.19 -12.83 7.50
CA SER A 80 -20.03 -13.90 6.97
C SER A 80 -21.00 -13.39 5.89
N ALA A 81 -21.57 -12.20 6.07
CA ALA A 81 -22.41 -11.57 5.06
C ALA A 81 -21.63 -11.23 3.78
N ILE A 82 -20.42 -10.66 3.91
CA ILE A 82 -19.54 -10.37 2.77
C ILE A 82 -19.15 -11.65 2.03
N HIS A 83 -18.85 -12.74 2.74
CA HIS A 83 -18.52 -14.02 2.12
C HIS A 83 -19.67 -14.58 1.28
N ARG A 84 -20.91 -14.40 1.74
CA ARG A 84 -22.13 -14.81 1.00
C ARG A 84 -22.39 -13.97 -0.26
N LEU A 85 -21.82 -12.76 -0.34
CA LEU A 85 -21.88 -11.92 -1.54
C LEU A 85 -20.80 -12.29 -2.57
N ARG A 86 -19.86 -13.18 -2.23
CA ARG A 86 -18.84 -13.62 -3.17
C ARG A 86 -19.49 -14.48 -4.26
N ALA A 87 -19.29 -14.10 -5.51
CA ALA A 87 -19.81 -14.84 -6.66
C ALA A 87 -19.33 -16.31 -6.61
N PRO A 88 -20.20 -17.28 -6.96
CA PRO A 88 -19.81 -18.67 -7.02
C PRO A 88 -18.63 -18.85 -7.98
N PRO A 89 -17.71 -19.80 -7.70
CA PRO A 89 -16.59 -20.05 -8.59
C PRO A 89 -17.11 -20.35 -9.99
N VAL A 90 -16.53 -19.68 -10.99
CA VAL A 90 -16.86 -19.92 -12.39
C VAL A 90 -16.52 -21.38 -12.69
N PRO A 91 -17.46 -22.19 -13.20
CA PRO A 91 -17.16 -23.56 -13.60
C PRO A 91 -16.05 -23.57 -14.65
N VAL A 92 -15.04 -24.42 -14.44
CA VAL A 92 -14.02 -24.73 -15.45
C VAL A 92 -14.59 -25.56 -16.59
#